data_AF-A0A4T0TUT2-F1
#
_entry.id   AF-A0A4T0TUT2-F1
#
_cell.length_a   1.000
_cell.length_b   1.000
_cell.length_c   1.000
_cell.angle_alpha   90.00
_cell.angle_beta   90.00
_cell.angle_gamma   90.00
#
_symmetry.space_group_name_H-M   'P 1'
#
loop_
_entity.id
_entity.type
_entity.pdbx_description
1 polymer ?
#
loop_
_entity_poly.entity_id
_entity_poly.type
_entity_poly.pdbx_seq_one_letter_code
_entity_poly.pdbx_strand_id
1 'polypeptide(L)'
;MESTYKFKHIQPYLSKYPKLSLSLFQTYHDLSLSQKWYSIDFIELEELNWEEDNEVIIPTNIYDNLSLDLLNNIISSTDYSRDVHYISIVGQDSSCVYYRIQAGLMKPDDLRVL
;
A
#
# COMPACT_ATOMS: atom_id res chain seq x y z
N MET A 1 7.63 -16.59 18.43
CA MET A 1 8.55 -15.60 19.05
C MET A 1 9.20 -14.68 18.02
N GLU A 2 9.41 -15.09 16.75
CA GLU A 2 9.96 -14.20 15.71
C GLU A 2 9.02 -13.07 15.28
N SER A 3 7.71 -13.31 15.32
CA SER A 3 6.70 -12.36 14.86
C SER A 3 6.75 -11.04 15.65
N THR A 4 7.02 -11.10 16.96
CA THR A 4 7.08 -9.93 17.86
C THR A 4 8.13 -8.89 17.49
N TYR A 5 9.25 -9.25 16.82
CA TYR A 5 10.29 -8.29 16.47
C TYR A 5 9.90 -7.45 15.24
N LYS A 6 9.40 -8.10 14.18
CA LYS A 6 8.89 -7.43 12.97
C LYS A 6 7.72 -6.49 13.30
N PHE A 7 6.88 -6.86 14.26
CA PHE A 7 5.73 -6.06 14.68
C PHE A 7 6.07 -4.77 15.45
N LYS A 8 7.30 -4.59 15.95
CA LYS A 8 7.64 -3.36 16.68
C LYS A 8 7.61 -2.11 15.78
N HIS A 9 7.94 -2.27 14.50
CA HIS A 9 8.04 -1.15 13.56
C HIS A 9 6.68 -0.61 13.13
N ILE A 10 5.66 -1.47 13.03
CA ILE A 10 4.31 -1.10 12.62
C ILE A 10 3.43 -0.61 13.80
N GLN A 11 3.76 -1.01 15.03
CA GLN A 11 2.96 -0.70 16.24
C GLN A 11 2.58 0.79 16.41
N PRO A 12 3.48 1.77 16.15
CA PRO A 12 3.13 3.19 16.24
C PRO A 12 2.01 3.58 15.27
N TYR A 13 2.07 3.07 14.04
CA TYR A 13 1.08 3.35 12.99
C TYR A 13 -0.27 2.70 13.29
N LEU A 14 -0.28 1.47 13.82
CA LEU A 14 -1.51 0.81 14.27
C LEU A 14 -2.22 1.60 15.38
N SER A 15 -1.45 2.20 16.28
CA SER A 15 -1.97 3.00 17.39
C SER A 15 -2.44 4.39 16.94
N LYS A 16 -1.72 5.01 15.98
CA LYS A 16 -2.07 6.33 15.40
C LYS A 16 -3.30 6.26 14.50
N TYR A 17 -3.45 5.16 13.74
CA TYR A 17 -4.53 4.96 12.76
C TYR A 17 -5.36 3.70 13.06
N PRO A 18 -6.19 3.68 14.12
CA PRO A 18 -6.91 2.49 14.54
C PRO A 18 -7.89 1.97 13.47
N LYS A 19 -8.46 2.86 12.64
CA LYS A 19 -9.35 2.47 11.53
C LYS A 19 -8.66 1.64 10.45
N LEU A 20 -7.39 1.95 10.18
CA LEU A 20 -6.57 1.27 9.16
C LEU A 20 -5.76 0.11 9.76
N SER A 21 -5.82 -0.10 11.08
CA SER A 21 -4.95 -1.05 11.78
C SER A 21 -5.01 -2.46 11.19
N LEU A 22 -6.20 -2.96 10.90
CA LEU A 22 -6.40 -4.29 10.33
C LEU A 22 -5.80 -4.39 8.91
N SER A 23 -6.15 -3.45 8.03
CA SER A 23 -5.69 -3.46 6.64
C SER A 23 -4.17 -3.26 6.55
N LEU A 24 -3.61 -2.35 7.37
CA LEU A 24 -2.17 -2.11 7.47
C LEU A 24 -1.42 -3.36 7.96
N PHE A 25 -1.91 -3.97 9.04
CA PHE A 25 -1.28 -5.16 9.60
C PHE A 25 -1.29 -6.35 8.63
N GLN A 26 -2.45 -6.63 8.04
CA GLN A 26 -2.61 -7.77 7.15
C GLN A 26 -1.82 -7.57 5.85
N THR A 27 -1.80 -6.35 5.31
CA THR A 27 -0.97 -6.00 4.14
C THR A 27 0.51 -6.18 4.45
N TYR A 28 0.99 -5.62 5.56
CA TYR A 28 2.40 -5.79 5.96
C TYR A 28 2.78 -7.26 6.12
N HIS A 29 1.91 -8.04 6.75
CA HIS A 29 2.15 -9.46 6.96
C HIS A 29 2.23 -10.23 5.63
N ASP A 30 1.31 -9.96 4.70
CA ASP A 30 1.31 -10.58 3.39
C ASP A 30 2.54 -10.17 2.56
N LEU A 31 2.89 -8.88 2.55
CA LEU A 31 4.10 -8.38 1.86
C LEU A 31 5.38 -8.99 2.44
N SER A 32 5.50 -9.06 3.77
CA SER A 32 6.71 -9.56 4.41
C SER A 32 6.85 -11.07 4.32
N LEU A 33 5.77 -11.84 4.43
CA LEU A 33 5.82 -13.30 4.53
C LEU A 33 5.47 -14.02 3.24
N SER A 34 4.42 -13.59 2.54
CA SER A 34 3.96 -14.22 1.29
C SER A 34 4.78 -13.70 0.10
N GLN A 35 4.81 -12.37 -0.08
CA GLN A 35 5.49 -11.72 -1.20
C GLN A 35 7.00 -11.54 -0.97
N LYS A 36 7.47 -11.76 0.26
CA LYS A 36 8.89 -11.75 0.67
C LYS A 36 9.63 -10.44 0.34
N TRP A 37 8.97 -9.31 0.55
CA TRP A 37 9.61 -8.00 0.41
C TRP A 37 10.73 -7.82 1.44
N TYR A 38 11.87 -7.27 1.01
CA TYR A 38 13.08 -7.15 1.82
C TYR A 38 13.12 -5.88 2.68
N SER A 39 12.64 -4.76 2.14
CA SER A 39 12.50 -3.50 2.85
C SER A 39 11.05 -3.04 2.71
N ILE A 40 10.39 -2.81 3.84
CA ILE A 40 9.04 -2.25 3.87
C ILE A 40 9.10 -1.08 4.84
N ASP A 41 8.97 0.11 4.29
CA ASP A 41 8.92 1.36 5.02
C ASP A 41 7.49 1.89 5.06
N PHE A 42 7.18 2.61 6.13
CA PHE A 42 5.87 3.23 6.32
C PHE A 42 6.04 4.73 6.16
N ILE A 43 5.30 5.30 5.22
CA ILE A 43 5.35 6.71 4.90
C ILE A 43 3.94 7.27 5.05
N GLU A 44 3.81 8.40 5.71
CA GLU A 44 2.56 9.14 5.74
C GLU A 44 2.40 9.91 4.43
N LEU A 45 1.18 9.96 3.91
CA LEU A 45 0.95 10.58 2.60
C LEU A 45 1.44 12.04 2.52
N GLU A 46 1.41 12.76 3.63
CA GLU A 46 1.87 14.15 3.73
C GLU A 46 3.40 14.29 3.63
N GLU A 47 4.15 13.21 3.88
CA GLU A 47 5.62 13.17 3.92
C GLU A 47 6.22 12.49 2.68
N LEU A 48 5.39 12.17 1.69
CA LEU A 48 5.77 11.34 0.56
C LEU A 48 6.61 12.13 -0.46
N ASN A 49 7.91 11.83 -0.49
CA ASN A 49 8.87 12.35 -1.48
C ASN A 49 9.15 11.27 -2.55
N TRP A 50 8.75 11.55 -3.78
CA TRP A 50 8.76 10.63 -4.92
C TRP A 50 10.10 10.57 -5.68
N GLU A 51 11.22 10.68 -4.95
CA GLU A 51 12.55 10.76 -5.58
C GLU A 51 13.15 9.38 -5.92
N GLU A 52 12.53 8.28 -5.46
CA GLU A 52 13.02 6.91 -5.62
C GLU A 52 12.00 6.03 -6.33
N ASP A 53 12.47 5.13 -7.22
CA ASP A 53 11.67 4.11 -7.93
C ASP A 53 11.11 3.06 -6.94
N ASN A 54 10.10 3.45 -6.16
CA ASN A 54 9.52 2.61 -5.10
C ASN A 54 8.10 2.17 -5.45
N GLU A 55 7.76 0.92 -5.10
CA GLU A 55 6.39 0.43 -5.17
C GLU A 55 5.62 0.88 -3.93
N VAL A 56 4.60 1.71 -4.11
CA VAL A 56 3.80 2.24 -3.00
C VAL A 56 2.49 1.48 -2.88
N ILE A 57 2.21 1.01 -1.67
CA ILE A 57 1.02 0.21 -1.38
C ILE A 57 0.12 0.95 -0.40
N ILE A 58 -1.14 1.16 -0.80
CA ILE A 58 -2.17 1.83 -0.02
C ILE A 58 -3.10 0.77 0.57
N PRO A 59 -3.04 0.53 1.89
CA PRO A 59 -3.90 -0.46 2.54
C PRO A 59 -5.32 0.04 2.71
N THR A 60 -6.28 -0.80 2.33
CA THR A 60 -7.71 -0.51 2.39
C THR A 60 -8.47 -1.76 2.83
N ASN A 61 -9.47 -1.59 3.69
CA ASN A 61 -10.43 -2.66 3.97
C ASN A 61 -11.48 -2.73 2.86
N ILE A 62 -12.01 -3.92 2.56
CA ILE A 62 -13.10 -4.08 1.59
C ILE A 62 -14.37 -3.25 1.92
N TYR A 63 -14.57 -2.86 3.19
CA TYR A 63 -15.68 -1.98 3.60
C TYR A 63 -15.32 -0.50 3.66
N ASP A 64 -14.05 -0.15 3.49
CA ASP A 64 -13.64 1.24 3.52
C ASP A 64 -14.04 1.94 2.22
N ASN A 65 -14.61 3.13 2.36
CA ASN A 65 -14.85 4.00 1.22
C ASN A 65 -13.57 4.79 0.93
N LEU A 66 -12.90 4.47 -0.17
CA LEU A 66 -11.75 5.23 -0.62
C LEU A 66 -12.21 6.53 -1.28
N SER A 67 -11.79 7.67 -0.72
CA SER A 67 -12.12 8.97 -1.31
C SER A 67 -11.40 9.14 -2.65
N LEU A 68 -12.12 9.65 -3.65
CA LEU A 68 -11.52 10.08 -4.91
C LEU A 68 -10.53 11.23 -4.70
N ASP A 69 -10.74 12.08 -3.70
CA ASP A 69 -9.81 13.16 -3.39
C ASP A 69 -8.48 12.62 -2.88
N LEU A 70 -8.51 11.54 -2.06
CA LEU A 70 -7.30 10.87 -1.59
C LEU A 70 -6.53 10.27 -2.76
N LEU A 71 -7.25 9.57 -3.65
CA LEU A 71 -6.66 9.03 -4.87
C LEU A 71 -6.05 10.13 -5.73
N ASN A 72 -6.78 11.22 -5.98
CA ASN A 72 -6.28 12.35 -6.75
C ASN A 72 -5.07 13.00 -6.11
N ASN A 73 -5.01 13.10 -4.78
CA ASN A 73 -3.86 13.66 -4.08
C ASN A 73 -2.62 12.78 -4.27
N ILE A 74 -2.74 11.48 -4.02
CA ILE A 74 -1.68 10.50 -4.27
C ILE A 74 -1.24 10.63 -5.72
N ILE A 75 -2.22 10.59 -6.62
CA ILE A 75 -2.01 10.64 -8.05
C ILE A 75 -1.28 11.92 -8.48
N SER A 76 -1.65 13.07 -7.93
CA SER A 76 -1.07 14.36 -8.30
C SER A 76 0.34 14.55 -7.74
N SER A 77 0.66 13.85 -6.66
CA SER A 77 1.96 13.97 -6.01
C SER A 77 3.04 13.13 -6.70
N THR A 78 2.68 12.09 -7.46
CA THR A 78 3.62 11.12 -8.04
C THR A 78 4.11 11.46 -9.46
N ASP A 79 5.38 11.15 -9.74
CA ASP A 79 5.90 10.94 -11.10
C ASP A 79 5.56 9.53 -11.64
N TYR A 80 4.51 9.45 -12.46
CA TYR A 80 4.04 8.23 -13.13
C TYR A 80 5.04 7.52 -14.04
N SER A 81 6.12 8.20 -14.42
CA SER A 81 7.12 7.58 -15.28
C SER A 81 7.97 6.53 -14.54
N ARG A 82 7.93 6.54 -13.20
CA ARG A 82 8.84 5.78 -12.34
C ARG A 82 8.11 4.94 -11.30
N ASP A 83 7.04 5.46 -10.71
CA ASP A 83 6.42 4.83 -9.55
C ASP A 83 5.23 3.95 -9.93
N VAL A 84 5.07 2.85 -9.19
CA VAL A 84 3.90 1.96 -9.31
C VAL A 84 3.11 1.97 -8.02
N HIS A 85 1.86 2.39 -8.10
CA HIS A 85 0.95 2.36 -6.96
C HIS A 85 0.06 1.13 -7.00
N TYR A 86 -0.07 0.49 -5.85
CA TYR A 86 -1.06 -0.55 -5.62
C TYR A 86 -1.99 -0.14 -4.50
N ILE A 87 -3.27 -0.46 -4.63
CA ILE A 87 -4.16 -0.60 -3.49
C ILE A 87 -4.15 -2.05 -3.07
N SER A 88 -3.87 -2.30 -1.78
CA SER A 88 -4.20 -3.59 -1.18
C SER A 88 -5.61 -3.53 -0.59
N ILE A 89 -6.47 -4.44 -1.01
CA ILE A 89 -7.81 -4.62 -0.46
C ILE A 89 -7.78 -5.86 0.42
N VAL A 90 -8.09 -5.65 1.71
CA VAL A 90 -8.14 -6.71 2.72
C VAL A 90 -9.58 -7.14 2.94
N GLY A 91 -9.85 -8.42 2.68
CA GLY A 91 -11.14 -9.08 2.91
C GLY A 91 -11.36 -9.50 4.37
N GLN A 92 -12.60 -9.86 4.71
CA GLN A 92 -12.94 -10.37 6.06
C GLN A 92 -12.26 -11.69 6.41
N ASP A 93 -11.94 -12.49 5.39
CA ASP A 93 -11.25 -13.77 5.49
C ASP A 93 -9.72 -13.60 5.53
N SER A 94 -9.24 -12.36 5.73
CA SER A 94 -7.81 -12.00 5.72
C SER A 94 -7.13 -12.20 4.37
N SER A 95 -7.90 -12.36 3.28
CA SER A 95 -7.36 -12.31 1.92
C SER A 95 -6.85 -10.90 1.58
N CYS A 96 -5.74 -10.83 0.84
CA CYS A 96 -5.19 -9.60 0.29
C CYS A 96 -5.25 -9.66 -1.23
N VAL A 97 -5.83 -8.64 -1.86
CA VAL A 97 -5.82 -8.47 -3.32
C VAL A 97 -5.18 -7.13 -3.66
N TYR A 98 -4.30 -7.12 -4.65
CA TYR A 98 -3.56 -5.92 -5.05
C TYR A 98 -4.05 -5.43 -6.41
N TYR A 99 -4.46 -4.16 -6.47
CA TYR A 99 -4.87 -3.49 -7.70
C TYR A 99 -3.90 -2.39 -8.04
N ARG A 100 -3.27 -2.48 -9.22
CA ARG A 100 -2.40 -1.42 -9.73
C ARG A 100 -3.24 -0.20 -10.15
N ILE A 101 -2.82 0.98 -9.73
CA ILE A 101 -3.43 2.26 -10.10
C ILE A 101 -2.41 3.14 -10.78
N GLN A 102 -2.86 3.86 -11.80
CA GLN A 102 -2.06 4.82 -12.55
C GLN A 102 -2.96 5.91 -13.14
N ALA A 103 -2.40 7.09 -13.38
CA ALA A 103 -3.11 8.14 -14.10
C ALA A 103 -3.12 7.89 -15.61
N GLY A 104 -4.24 8.18 -16.25
CA GLY A 104 -4.37 8.17 -17.71
C GLY A 104 -4.76 6.82 -18.31
N LEU A 105 -4.78 6.82 -19.65
CA LEU A 105 -5.09 5.63 -20.45
C LEU A 105 -3.80 4.94 -20.82
N MET A 106 -3.68 3.67 -20.46
CA MET A 106 -2.53 2.85 -20.83
C MET A 106 -2.94 1.83 -21.88
N LYS A 107 -2.05 1.56 -22.82
CA LYS A 107 -2.28 0.48 -23.78
C LYS A 107 -2.21 -0.85 -23.03
N PRO A 108 -3.01 -1.86 -23.44
CA PRO A 108 -2.96 -3.18 -22.83
C PRO A 108 -1.55 -3.79 -22.82
N ASP A 109 -0.73 -3.49 -23.85
CA ASP A 109 0.62 -4.04 -23.99
C ASP A 109 1.62 -3.48 -22.97
N ASP A 110 1.35 -2.29 -22.40
CA ASP A 110 2.19 -1.67 -21.38
C ASP A 110 1.83 -2.14 -19.95
N LEU A 111 0.85 -3.05 -19.81
CA LEU A 111 0.51 -3.68 -18.52
C LEU A 111 1.61 -4.65 -18.11
N ARG A 112 2.52 -4.20 -17.24
CA ARG A 112 3.35 -5.11 -16.45
C ARG A 112 2.45 -5.89 -15.50
N VAL A 113 2.32 -7.19 -15.74
CA VAL A 113 1.62 -8.13 -14.86
C VAL A 113 2.64 -8.67 -13.86
N LEU A 114 2.34 -8.56 -12.56
CA LEU A 114 3.10 -9.17 -11.47
C LEU A 114 3.14 -10.70 -11.59
#